data_AF-A0AAV6CJG2-F1
#
_entry.id   AF-A0AAV6CJG2-F1
#
_cell.length_a   1.000
_cell.length_b   1.000
_cell.length_c   1.000
_cell.angle_alpha   90.00
_cell.angle_beta   90.00
_cell.angle_gamma   90.00
#
_symmetry.space_group_name_H-M   'P 1'
#
loop_
_entity.id
_entity.type
_entity.pdbx_description
1 polymer ?
#
loop_
_entity_poly.entity_id
_entity_poly.type
_entity_poly.pdbx_seq_one_letter_code
_entity_poly.pdbx_strand_id
1 'polypeptide(L)'
;MPRPLLNPRAFLAGFALPLMLFFCAPRAAASAPAAPLSDKPAVLLVFSAPGEDAYTNAFNRVAQAWAENCKMAGVPLQVFGADPAATNDLEQLRGWLKDQPTTGAELWLVFHGHGTFDNREGKFNLRGPDLSATELGALLQPFQRPLVVVLGFSSSAAFMGKVAGKDRVVLSATRSGAEVNYTRFGEHFADVACRPEGDLDKDGQTSALEAFLMAARRTAEFYSNNGRLMTEHALVDDNGDGVGTPPDFFKGVRAAKKAAGSKAVDGSRALQIALLPVESERGAPLAWRQKRDALEMQVEQLRGRKETMERALYYKELEQVLVQLSHLYAELPEPSPREARAE
;
A
#
# COMPACT_ATOMS: atom_id res chain seq x y z
N MET A 1 -11.29 74.78 -15.81
CA MET A 1 -12.61 75.40 -15.58
C MET A 1 -13.13 75.91 -16.92
N PRO A 2 -14.42 75.80 -17.29
CA PRO A 2 -15.52 75.02 -16.73
C PRO A 2 -16.01 73.89 -17.69
N ARG A 3 -16.75 72.93 -17.14
CA ARG A 3 -17.59 71.96 -17.87
C ARG A 3 -18.80 72.66 -18.48
N PRO A 4 -19.48 72.02 -19.44
CA PRO A 4 -20.91 71.85 -19.26
C PRO A 4 -21.37 70.40 -19.38
N LEU A 5 -22.37 70.11 -18.57
CA LEU A 5 -23.16 68.89 -18.48
C LEU A 5 -24.12 68.82 -19.66
N LEU A 6 -24.30 67.64 -20.24
CA LEU A 6 -25.55 67.31 -20.94
C LEU A 6 -26.10 65.99 -20.40
N ASN A 7 -27.36 66.05 -20.01
CA ASN A 7 -28.24 64.95 -19.63
C ASN A 7 -29.42 64.97 -20.65
N PRO A 8 -30.42 64.09 -20.56
CA PRO A 8 -30.57 62.84 -21.32
C PRO A 8 -31.79 62.86 -22.27
N ARG A 9 -31.91 61.86 -23.17
CA ARG A 9 -33.17 61.31 -23.75
C ARG A 9 -32.80 60.23 -24.80
N ALA A 10 -32.98 58.95 -24.48
CA ALA A 10 -34.21 58.17 -24.67
C ALA A 10 -34.54 57.89 -26.15
N PHE A 11 -34.30 56.66 -26.60
CA PHE A 11 -35.09 56.01 -27.64
C PHE A 11 -35.27 54.53 -27.29
N LEU A 12 -36.53 54.16 -27.05
CA LEU A 12 -37.02 52.79 -26.97
C LEU A 12 -37.09 52.18 -28.38
N ALA A 13 -36.72 50.92 -28.51
CA ALA A 13 -37.26 50.05 -29.55
C ALA A 13 -37.43 48.64 -28.94
N GLY A 14 -38.69 48.29 -28.67
CA GLY A 14 -39.08 46.98 -28.18
C GLY A 14 -39.17 45.96 -29.32
N PHE A 15 -38.76 44.73 -29.02
CA PHE A 15 -39.16 43.53 -29.74
C PHE A 15 -39.59 42.50 -28.71
N ALA A 16 -40.88 42.17 -28.70
CA ALA A 16 -41.45 41.10 -27.89
C ALA A 16 -41.34 39.78 -28.66
N LEU A 17 -40.70 38.77 -28.07
CA LEU A 17 -40.64 37.39 -28.57
C LEU A 17 -41.37 36.49 -27.54
N PRO A 18 -42.27 35.58 -27.96
CA PRO A 18 -43.02 34.76 -27.02
C PRO A 18 -42.12 33.64 -26.48
N LEU A 19 -42.01 33.57 -25.15
CA LEU A 19 -41.27 32.54 -24.42
C LEU A 19 -42.10 31.25 -24.36
N MET A 20 -41.81 30.29 -25.24
CA MET A 20 -42.30 28.91 -25.09
C MET A 20 -41.55 28.24 -23.94
N LEU A 21 -42.21 28.07 -22.80
CA LEU A 21 -41.74 27.27 -21.67
C LEU A 21 -41.82 25.78 -22.03
N PHE A 22 -40.70 25.19 -22.45
CA PHE A 22 -40.53 23.75 -22.49
C PHE A 22 -40.43 23.21 -21.06
N PHE A 23 -41.49 22.53 -20.60
CA PHE A 23 -41.45 21.72 -19.38
C PHE A 23 -40.57 20.49 -19.65
N CYS A 24 -39.28 20.60 -19.34
CA CYS A 24 -38.37 19.47 -19.33
C CYS A 24 -38.58 18.70 -18.02
N ALA A 25 -39.29 17.56 -18.09
CA ALA A 25 -39.45 16.68 -16.93
C ALA A 25 -38.06 16.17 -16.49
N PRO A 26 -37.74 16.15 -15.17
CA PRO A 26 -36.46 15.66 -14.71
C PRO A 26 -36.36 14.17 -15.01
N ARG A 27 -35.45 13.80 -15.92
CA ARG A 27 -35.08 12.42 -16.21
C ARG A 27 -34.42 11.87 -14.95
N ALA A 28 -35.08 10.90 -14.29
CA ALA A 28 -34.49 10.17 -13.17
C ALA A 28 -33.12 9.65 -13.59
N ALA A 29 -32.06 10.14 -12.95
CA ALA A 29 -30.72 9.63 -13.14
C ALA A 29 -30.73 8.18 -12.67
N ALA A 30 -30.63 7.23 -13.62
CA ALA A 30 -30.36 5.85 -13.28
C ALA A 30 -29.06 5.83 -12.47
N SER A 31 -29.13 5.35 -11.23
CA SER A 31 -27.95 5.13 -10.39
C SER A 31 -26.98 4.23 -11.17
N ALA A 32 -25.79 4.73 -11.46
CA ALA A 32 -24.73 3.90 -12.03
C ALA A 32 -24.58 2.65 -11.14
N PRO A 33 -24.43 1.45 -11.72
CA PRO A 33 -24.19 0.25 -10.92
C PRO A 33 -23.00 0.51 -9.99
N ALA A 34 -23.14 0.18 -8.71
CA ALA A 34 -22.05 0.30 -7.75
C ALA A 34 -20.84 -0.46 -8.30
N ALA A 35 -19.66 0.16 -8.23
CA ALA A 35 -18.42 -0.49 -8.64
C ALA A 35 -18.30 -1.84 -7.90
N PRO A 36 -17.79 -2.89 -8.57
CA PRO A 36 -17.60 -4.18 -7.91
C PRO A 36 -16.72 -3.98 -6.67
N LEU A 37 -17.18 -4.51 -5.53
CA LEU A 37 -16.45 -4.51 -4.26
C LEU A 37 -15.71 -5.84 -4.13
N SER A 38 -14.45 -5.79 -3.69
CA SER A 38 -13.69 -6.99 -3.33
C SER A 38 -13.73 -7.23 -1.83
N ASP A 39 -14.40 -8.30 -1.39
CA ASP A 39 -14.52 -8.63 0.05
C ASP A 39 -13.30 -9.37 0.61
N LYS A 40 -12.40 -9.83 -0.26
CA LYS A 40 -11.22 -10.61 0.12
C LYS A 40 -9.94 -9.98 -0.43
N PRO A 41 -8.82 -10.13 0.28
CA PRO A 41 -7.53 -9.71 -0.26
C PRO A 41 -7.16 -10.49 -1.52
N ALA A 42 -6.21 -9.97 -2.29
CA ALA A 42 -5.60 -10.67 -3.42
C ALA A 42 -4.11 -10.34 -3.51
N VAL A 43 -3.32 -11.27 -4.05
CA VAL A 43 -1.89 -11.07 -4.29
C VAL A 43 -1.59 -11.20 -5.77
N LEU A 44 -0.89 -10.22 -6.33
CA LEU A 44 -0.21 -10.31 -7.61
C LEU A 44 1.29 -10.38 -7.37
N LEU A 45 1.94 -11.44 -7.85
CA LEU A 45 3.38 -11.60 -7.86
C LEU A 45 3.89 -11.45 -9.31
N VAL A 46 4.82 -10.53 -9.53
CA VAL A 46 5.39 -10.25 -10.85
C VAL A 46 6.90 -10.41 -10.78
N PHE A 47 7.43 -11.31 -11.59
CA PHE A 47 8.86 -11.46 -11.78
C PHE A 47 9.37 -10.64 -12.95
N SER A 48 10.59 -10.13 -12.84
CA SER A 48 11.35 -9.61 -13.98
C SER A 48 11.80 -10.78 -14.88
N ALA A 49 12.42 -10.49 -16.02
CA ALA A 49 13.24 -11.49 -16.69
C ALA A 49 14.41 -11.90 -15.77
N PRO A 50 14.66 -13.20 -15.53
CA PRO A 50 15.66 -13.65 -14.55
C PRO A 50 17.11 -13.46 -15.02
N GLY A 51 17.34 -13.51 -16.34
CA GLY A 51 18.69 -13.46 -16.93
C GLY A 51 19.39 -14.82 -16.82
N GLU A 52 20.11 -15.05 -15.71
CA GLU A 52 20.94 -16.25 -15.47
C GLU A 52 20.25 -17.29 -14.57
N ASP A 53 20.71 -18.55 -14.62
CA ASP A 53 20.14 -19.68 -13.88
C ASP A 53 20.13 -19.49 -12.35
N ALA A 54 21.16 -18.84 -11.80
CA ALA A 54 21.26 -18.58 -10.37
C ALA A 54 20.08 -17.73 -9.85
N TYR A 55 19.63 -16.75 -10.63
CA TYR A 55 18.47 -15.91 -10.30
C TYR A 55 17.16 -16.67 -10.47
N THR A 56 17.08 -17.58 -11.45
CA THR A 56 15.92 -18.45 -11.65
C THR A 56 15.62 -19.29 -10.39
N ASN A 57 16.65 -19.83 -9.74
CA ASN A 57 16.47 -20.57 -8.48
C ASN A 57 15.96 -19.69 -7.34
N ALA A 58 16.39 -18.43 -7.26
CA ALA A 58 15.88 -17.47 -6.28
C ALA A 58 14.40 -17.16 -6.55
N PHE A 59 14.03 -16.93 -7.80
CA PHE A 59 12.66 -16.62 -8.19
C PHE A 59 11.71 -17.78 -7.86
N ASN A 60 12.14 -19.02 -8.09
CA ASN A 60 11.37 -20.22 -7.73
C ASN A 60 11.12 -20.30 -6.22
N ARG A 61 12.12 -19.97 -5.37
CA ARG A 61 11.92 -19.92 -3.91
C ARG A 61 10.91 -18.85 -3.51
N VAL A 62 11.01 -17.65 -4.10
CA VAL A 62 10.06 -16.57 -3.85
C VAL A 62 8.65 -16.95 -4.28
N ALA A 63 8.50 -17.57 -5.45
CA ALA A 63 7.21 -18.05 -5.96
C ALA A 63 6.60 -19.08 -5.01
N GLN A 64 7.40 -20.03 -4.53
CA GLN A 64 6.96 -21.03 -3.56
C GLN A 64 6.54 -20.38 -2.23
N ALA A 65 7.36 -19.48 -1.67
CA ALA A 65 7.06 -18.80 -0.42
C ALA A 65 5.73 -18.03 -0.50
N TRP A 66 5.48 -17.29 -1.58
CA TRP A 66 4.21 -16.60 -1.79
C TRP A 66 3.04 -17.54 -2.01
N ALA A 67 3.22 -18.65 -2.72
CA ALA A 67 2.19 -19.67 -2.88
C ALA A 67 1.78 -20.28 -1.53
N GLU A 68 2.74 -20.56 -0.65
CA GLU A 68 2.49 -21.05 0.71
C GLU A 68 1.81 -19.99 1.60
N ASN A 69 2.30 -18.75 1.59
CA ASN A 69 1.70 -17.64 2.35
C ASN A 69 0.25 -17.38 1.91
N CYS A 70 -0.02 -17.34 0.60
CA CYS A 70 -1.37 -17.15 0.06
C CYS A 70 -2.28 -18.34 0.39
N LYS A 71 -1.75 -19.56 0.38
CA LYS A 71 -2.48 -20.77 0.80
C LYS A 71 -2.85 -20.71 2.28
N MET A 72 -1.93 -20.29 3.15
CA MET A 72 -2.22 -20.11 4.58
C MET A 72 -3.28 -19.03 4.83
N ALA A 73 -3.19 -17.91 4.11
CA ALA A 73 -4.13 -16.81 4.18
C ALA A 73 -5.48 -17.10 3.51
N GLY A 74 -5.59 -18.16 2.69
CA GLY A 74 -6.77 -18.42 1.87
C GLY A 74 -7.02 -17.32 0.83
N VAL A 75 -5.96 -16.69 0.34
CA VAL A 75 -5.98 -15.54 -0.59
C VAL A 75 -5.59 -15.99 -2.00
N PRO A 76 -6.28 -15.51 -3.06
CA PRO A 76 -5.88 -15.80 -4.44
C PRO A 76 -4.52 -15.19 -4.79
N LEU A 77 -3.69 -15.98 -5.47
CA LEU A 77 -2.39 -15.58 -6.00
C LEU A 77 -2.41 -15.62 -7.54
N GLN A 78 -2.11 -14.49 -8.18
CA GLN A 78 -1.75 -14.43 -9.59
C GLN A 78 -0.24 -14.27 -9.73
N VAL A 79 0.37 -14.99 -10.66
CA VAL A 79 1.81 -14.90 -10.95
C VAL A 79 2.04 -14.52 -12.41
N PHE A 80 2.93 -13.55 -12.67
CA PHE A 80 3.43 -13.20 -14.00
C PHE A 80 4.97 -13.26 -14.04
N GLY A 81 5.54 -13.50 -15.22
CA GLY A 81 6.99 -13.63 -15.41
C GLY A 81 7.59 -15.01 -15.05
N ALA A 82 6.76 -15.97 -14.59
CA ALA A 82 7.20 -17.33 -14.27
C ALA A 82 6.98 -18.34 -15.43
N ASP A 83 5.99 -18.10 -16.30
CA ASP A 83 5.72 -18.97 -17.46
C ASP A 83 6.70 -18.67 -18.60
N PRO A 84 7.58 -19.60 -19.01
CA PRO A 84 8.53 -19.39 -20.10
C PRO A 84 7.87 -19.19 -21.47
N ALA A 85 6.61 -19.61 -21.66
CA ALA A 85 5.91 -19.50 -22.94
C ALA A 85 5.32 -18.11 -23.22
N ALA A 86 5.03 -17.32 -22.19
CA ALA A 86 4.58 -15.94 -22.37
C ALA A 86 5.67 -15.06 -23.00
N THR A 87 5.30 -13.89 -23.54
CA THR A 87 6.27 -13.01 -24.23
C THR A 87 6.08 -11.53 -23.92
N ASN A 88 4.95 -11.15 -23.33
CA ASN A 88 4.61 -9.78 -22.97
C ASN A 88 3.95 -9.73 -21.58
N ASP A 89 4.77 -9.68 -20.54
CA ASP A 89 4.27 -9.67 -19.17
C ASP A 89 3.64 -8.31 -18.79
N LEU A 90 4.04 -7.22 -19.45
CA LEU A 90 3.45 -5.89 -19.24
C LEU A 90 1.98 -5.84 -19.66
N GLU A 91 1.64 -6.44 -20.79
CA GLU A 91 0.24 -6.48 -21.26
C GLU A 91 -0.66 -7.31 -20.34
N GLN A 92 -0.15 -8.46 -19.86
CA GLN A 92 -0.85 -9.28 -18.86
C GLN A 92 -1.09 -8.50 -17.56
N LEU A 93 -0.05 -7.80 -17.06
CA LEU A 93 -0.15 -6.94 -15.88
C LEU A 93 -1.22 -5.85 -16.06
N ARG A 94 -1.19 -5.12 -17.19
CA ARG A 94 -2.17 -4.07 -17.50
C ARG A 94 -3.59 -4.63 -17.56
N GLY A 95 -3.80 -5.73 -18.27
CA GLY A 95 -5.10 -6.39 -18.39
C GLY A 95 -5.63 -6.82 -17.02
N TRP A 96 -4.81 -7.51 -16.26
CA TRP A 96 -5.20 -8.01 -14.94
C TRP A 96 -5.55 -6.89 -13.96
N LEU A 97 -4.74 -5.82 -13.89
CA LEU A 97 -5.01 -4.66 -13.03
C LEU A 97 -6.27 -3.91 -13.46
N LYS A 98 -6.52 -3.79 -14.77
CA LYS A 98 -7.75 -3.16 -15.29
C LYS A 98 -9.01 -3.91 -14.87
N ASP A 99 -8.92 -5.23 -14.76
CA ASP A 99 -10.05 -6.10 -14.39
C ASP A 99 -10.23 -6.22 -12.87
N GLN A 100 -9.30 -5.69 -12.06
CA GLN A 100 -9.44 -5.73 -10.61
C GLN A 100 -10.46 -4.71 -10.10
N PRO A 101 -11.22 -5.07 -9.04
CA PRO A 101 -12.02 -4.12 -8.28
C PRO A 101 -11.15 -3.00 -7.69
N THR A 102 -11.53 -1.75 -7.95
CA THR A 102 -10.82 -0.57 -7.43
C THR A 102 -11.17 -0.26 -5.98
N THR A 103 -12.24 -0.83 -5.44
CA THR A 103 -12.70 -0.69 -4.05
C THR A 103 -12.78 -2.06 -3.37
N GLY A 104 -12.50 -2.14 -2.07
CA GLY A 104 -12.60 -3.39 -1.31
C GLY A 104 -11.51 -3.57 -0.26
N ALA A 105 -11.25 -4.83 0.09
CA ALA A 105 -10.13 -5.29 0.91
C ALA A 105 -8.78 -4.90 0.30
N GLU A 106 -7.67 -5.22 0.93
CA GLU A 106 -6.35 -4.88 0.43
C GLU A 106 -5.95 -5.65 -0.84
N LEU A 107 -5.13 -5.05 -1.69
CA LEU A 107 -4.49 -5.70 -2.85
C LEU A 107 -2.98 -5.60 -2.70
N TRP A 108 -2.31 -6.75 -2.71
CA TRP A 108 -0.86 -6.85 -2.61
C TRP A 108 -0.25 -6.99 -4.00
N LEU A 109 0.69 -6.10 -4.33
CA LEU A 109 1.42 -6.07 -5.59
C LEU A 109 2.90 -6.26 -5.29
N VAL A 110 3.41 -7.45 -5.60
CA VAL A 110 4.76 -7.87 -5.26
C VAL A 110 5.57 -7.98 -6.54
N PHE A 111 6.60 -7.17 -6.65
CA PHE A 111 7.54 -7.16 -7.78
C PHE A 111 8.88 -7.68 -7.30
N HIS A 112 9.43 -8.69 -7.96
CA HIS A 112 10.71 -9.28 -7.58
C HIS A 112 11.63 -9.47 -8.79
N GLY A 113 12.91 -9.14 -8.61
CA GLY A 113 13.94 -9.38 -9.62
C GLY A 113 14.79 -8.16 -9.92
N HIS A 114 14.85 -7.78 -11.20
CA HIS A 114 15.75 -6.76 -11.72
C HIS A 114 15.01 -5.49 -12.15
N GLY A 115 15.63 -4.36 -11.87
CA GLY A 115 15.26 -3.05 -12.36
C GLY A 115 16.46 -2.19 -12.70
N THR A 116 16.19 -1.11 -13.42
CA THR A 116 17.18 -0.16 -13.94
C THR A 116 16.73 1.27 -13.68
N PHE A 117 17.68 2.20 -13.71
CA PHE A 117 17.43 3.62 -13.56
C PHE A 117 18.40 4.42 -14.42
N ASP A 118 17.86 5.32 -15.26
CA ASP A 118 18.64 6.13 -16.20
C ASP A 118 18.89 7.57 -15.70
N ASN A 119 18.85 7.77 -14.38
CA ASN A 119 18.83 9.08 -13.70
C ASN A 119 17.56 9.92 -13.90
N ARG A 120 16.55 9.41 -14.62
CA ARG A 120 15.28 10.11 -14.82
C ARG A 120 14.07 9.23 -14.47
N GLU A 121 14.06 7.99 -14.95
CA GLU A 121 12.92 7.07 -14.85
C GLU A 121 13.40 5.68 -14.40
N GLY A 122 12.73 5.12 -13.40
CA GLY A 122 12.93 3.74 -12.98
C GLY A 122 12.16 2.77 -13.88
N LYS A 123 12.76 1.62 -14.17
CA LYS A 123 12.13 0.54 -14.95
C LYS A 123 12.30 -0.80 -14.26
N PHE A 124 11.24 -1.59 -14.24
CA PHE A 124 11.24 -2.98 -13.82
C PHE A 124 11.34 -3.85 -15.07
N ASN A 125 12.36 -4.72 -15.13
CA ASN A 125 12.79 -5.35 -16.38
C ASN A 125 11.97 -6.60 -16.69
N LEU A 126 10.72 -6.41 -17.12
CA LEU A 126 9.84 -7.48 -17.55
C LEU A 126 10.36 -8.19 -18.80
N ARG A 127 9.88 -9.41 -19.06
CA ARG A 127 10.04 -9.97 -20.40
C ARG A 127 9.10 -9.25 -21.36
N GLY A 128 9.69 -8.74 -22.44
CA GLY A 128 9.02 -7.83 -23.35
C GLY A 128 9.29 -6.38 -22.95
N PRO A 129 8.32 -5.47 -23.11
CA PRO A 129 8.48 -4.08 -22.68
C PRO A 129 8.58 -3.96 -21.14
N ASP A 130 9.56 -3.19 -20.67
CA ASP A 130 9.72 -2.86 -19.26
C ASP A 130 8.57 -2.02 -18.72
N LEU A 131 8.21 -2.23 -17.44
CA LEU A 131 7.28 -1.38 -16.71
C LEU A 131 8.02 -0.17 -16.13
N SER A 132 7.58 1.06 -16.45
CA SER A 132 8.15 2.27 -15.85
C SER A 132 7.49 2.65 -14.52
N ALA A 133 8.19 3.44 -13.69
CA ALA A 133 7.64 3.97 -12.44
C ALA A 133 6.42 4.88 -12.66
N THR A 134 6.51 5.76 -13.65
CA THR A 134 5.40 6.63 -14.04
C THR A 134 4.18 5.82 -14.50
N GLU A 135 4.41 4.75 -15.26
CA GLU A 135 3.34 3.87 -15.70
C GLU A 135 2.69 3.10 -14.55
N LEU A 136 3.47 2.49 -13.65
CA LEU A 136 2.92 1.82 -12.48
C LEU A 136 2.10 2.80 -11.63
N GLY A 137 2.63 4.01 -11.40
CA GLY A 137 1.89 5.07 -10.71
C GLY A 137 0.53 5.37 -11.36
N ALA A 138 0.48 5.45 -12.68
CA ALA A 138 -0.75 5.68 -13.45
C ALA A 138 -1.73 4.51 -13.37
N LEU A 139 -1.25 3.27 -13.46
CA LEU A 139 -2.08 2.05 -13.35
C LEU A 139 -2.75 1.95 -11.98
N LEU A 140 -2.12 2.49 -10.93
CA LEU A 140 -2.66 2.42 -9.57
C LEU A 140 -3.59 3.59 -9.21
N GLN A 141 -3.59 4.69 -9.96
CA GLN A 141 -4.46 5.86 -9.71
C GLN A 141 -5.95 5.52 -9.49
N PRO A 142 -6.57 4.59 -10.24
CA PRO A 142 -8.01 4.31 -10.08
C PRO A 142 -8.38 3.62 -8.76
N PHE A 143 -7.42 2.99 -8.07
CA PHE A 143 -7.69 2.20 -6.87
C PHE A 143 -7.94 3.08 -5.63
N GLN A 144 -9.08 2.83 -4.99
CA GLN A 144 -9.58 3.45 -3.76
C GLN A 144 -9.76 2.37 -2.67
N ARG A 145 -8.84 1.41 -2.65
CA ARG A 145 -8.72 0.32 -1.68
C ARG A 145 -7.30 0.28 -1.14
N PRO A 146 -7.04 -0.31 0.02
CA PRO A 146 -5.68 -0.41 0.53
C PRO A 146 -4.78 -1.17 -0.46
N LEU A 147 -3.59 -0.63 -0.74
CA LEU A 147 -2.57 -1.29 -1.56
C LEU A 147 -1.32 -1.54 -0.74
N VAL A 148 -0.72 -2.73 -0.87
CA VAL A 148 0.63 -3.01 -0.38
C VAL A 148 1.51 -3.31 -1.58
N VAL A 149 2.42 -2.42 -1.91
CA VAL A 149 3.31 -2.51 -3.08
C VAL A 149 4.73 -2.83 -2.61
N VAL A 150 5.15 -4.08 -2.82
CA VAL A 150 6.47 -4.57 -2.45
C VAL A 150 7.38 -4.55 -3.69
N LEU A 151 8.32 -3.62 -3.73
CA LEU A 151 9.27 -3.42 -4.82
C LEU A 151 10.62 -4.10 -4.46
N GLY A 152 10.62 -5.43 -4.49
CA GLY A 152 11.73 -6.30 -4.14
C GLY A 152 12.76 -6.49 -5.28
N PHE A 153 13.16 -5.40 -5.94
CA PHE A 153 14.08 -5.41 -7.07
C PHE A 153 15.09 -4.24 -7.03
N SER A 154 16.15 -4.31 -7.84
CA SER A 154 17.18 -3.27 -7.95
C SER A 154 16.63 -1.93 -8.43
N SER A 155 17.21 -0.81 -7.99
CA SER A 155 16.73 0.55 -8.31
C SER A 155 15.28 0.86 -7.89
N SER A 156 14.63 0.02 -7.08
CA SER A 156 13.21 0.11 -6.71
C SER A 156 12.78 1.44 -6.10
N ALA A 157 13.63 2.15 -5.36
CA ALA A 157 13.27 3.46 -4.79
C ALA A 157 12.90 4.51 -5.84
N ALA A 158 13.35 4.35 -7.10
CA ALA A 158 12.95 5.23 -8.20
C ALA A 158 11.44 5.21 -8.48
N PHE A 159 10.73 4.16 -8.02
CA PHE A 159 9.28 4.03 -8.14
C PHE A 159 8.52 4.71 -7.00
N MET A 160 9.14 4.88 -5.82
CA MET A 160 8.46 5.27 -4.59
C MET A 160 7.63 6.54 -4.76
N GLY A 161 8.24 7.64 -5.22
CA GLY A 161 7.53 8.90 -5.40
C GLY A 161 6.44 8.91 -6.49
N LYS A 162 6.42 7.93 -7.41
CA LYS A 162 5.37 7.78 -8.45
C LYS A 162 4.22 6.89 -7.99
N VAL A 163 4.51 5.95 -7.10
CA VAL A 163 3.58 4.92 -6.62
C VAL A 163 2.93 5.34 -5.30
N ALA A 164 3.59 6.17 -4.50
CA ALA A 164 3.07 6.77 -3.28
C ALA A 164 1.66 7.36 -3.49
N GLY A 165 0.80 7.22 -2.49
CA GLY A 165 -0.55 7.72 -2.54
C GLY A 165 -1.37 7.34 -1.31
N LYS A 166 -2.59 7.86 -1.25
CA LYS A 166 -3.51 7.57 -0.14
C LYS A 166 -3.79 6.07 -0.04
N ASP A 167 -3.76 5.56 1.19
CA ASP A 167 -4.02 4.16 1.55
C ASP A 167 -3.08 3.17 0.84
N ARG A 168 -1.84 3.59 0.53
CA ARG A 168 -0.80 2.74 -0.06
C ARG A 168 0.37 2.60 0.90
N VAL A 169 0.78 1.36 1.12
CA VAL A 169 2.06 1.00 1.73
C VAL A 169 3.01 0.63 0.59
N VAL A 170 4.09 1.38 0.42
CA VAL A 170 5.10 1.17 -0.61
C VAL A 170 6.43 0.80 0.06
N LEU A 171 6.90 -0.40 -0.23
CA LEU A 171 8.15 -0.93 0.31
C LEU A 171 9.16 -1.05 -0.83
N SER A 172 10.33 -0.44 -0.71
CA SER A 172 11.42 -0.62 -1.68
C SER A 172 12.56 -1.43 -1.08
N ALA A 173 13.24 -2.22 -1.92
CA ALA A 173 14.47 -2.90 -1.53
C ALA A 173 15.69 -1.96 -1.50
N THR A 174 15.63 -0.85 -2.23
CA THR A 174 16.71 0.14 -2.31
C THR A 174 16.30 1.48 -1.73
N ARG A 175 17.28 2.36 -1.44
CA ARG A 175 17.04 3.74 -0.97
C ARG A 175 17.11 4.78 -2.07
N SER A 176 17.61 4.40 -3.24
CA SER A 176 17.67 5.25 -4.43
C SER A 176 17.65 4.41 -5.71
N GLY A 177 17.39 5.05 -6.84
CA GLY A 177 17.53 4.42 -8.16
C GLY A 177 18.98 4.03 -8.50
N ALA A 178 19.98 4.60 -7.83
CA ALA A 178 21.40 4.32 -8.08
C ALA A 178 21.88 2.97 -7.52
N GLU A 179 21.09 2.31 -6.67
CA GLU A 179 21.39 0.98 -6.14
C GLU A 179 20.94 -0.09 -7.15
N VAL A 180 21.76 -0.30 -8.17
CA VAL A 180 21.46 -1.17 -9.34
C VAL A 180 21.78 -2.65 -9.13
N ASN A 181 22.33 -3.03 -7.98
CA ASN A 181 22.69 -4.41 -7.70
C ASN A 181 21.47 -5.25 -7.35
N TYR A 182 21.52 -6.55 -7.65
CA TYR A 182 20.47 -7.50 -7.29
C TYR A 182 20.16 -7.46 -5.78
N THR A 183 18.88 -7.40 -5.47
CA THR A 183 18.36 -7.21 -4.11
C THR A 183 17.85 -8.51 -3.51
N ARG A 184 18.21 -8.77 -2.25
CA ARG A 184 17.76 -9.94 -1.48
C ARG A 184 16.58 -9.63 -0.56
N PHE A 185 16.28 -8.35 -0.34
CA PHE A 185 15.14 -7.93 0.49
C PHE A 185 13.83 -8.64 0.10
N GLY A 186 13.52 -8.74 -1.19
CA GLY A 186 12.29 -9.40 -1.66
C GLY A 186 12.22 -10.90 -1.32
N GLU A 187 13.37 -11.59 -1.31
CA GLU A 187 13.44 -13.00 -0.88
C GLU A 187 13.12 -13.12 0.61
N HIS A 188 13.82 -12.33 1.44
CA HIS A 188 13.60 -12.35 2.90
C HIS A 188 12.21 -11.87 3.31
N PHE A 189 11.59 -10.95 2.57
CA PHE A 189 10.22 -10.51 2.81
C PHE A 189 9.22 -11.64 2.57
N ALA A 190 9.37 -12.35 1.44
CA ALA A 190 8.52 -13.50 1.13
C ALA A 190 8.60 -14.60 2.20
N ASP A 191 9.80 -14.83 2.76
CA ASP A 191 10.03 -15.83 3.80
C ASP A 191 9.32 -15.53 5.12
N VAL A 192 8.93 -14.27 5.39
CA VAL A 192 8.43 -13.86 6.71
C VAL A 192 7.01 -13.29 6.72
N ALA A 193 6.45 -12.89 5.57
CA ALA A 193 5.20 -12.14 5.48
C ALA A 193 3.95 -12.78 6.13
N CYS A 194 3.97 -14.09 6.40
CA CYS A 194 2.90 -14.81 7.10
C CYS A 194 3.44 -15.83 8.12
N ARG A 195 4.64 -15.59 8.67
CA ARG A 195 5.34 -16.56 9.51
C ARG A 195 5.64 -16.01 10.92
N PRO A 196 5.60 -16.83 11.97
CA PRO A 196 5.86 -16.38 13.35
C PRO A 196 7.24 -15.75 13.58
N GLU A 197 8.22 -16.01 12.71
CA GLU A 197 9.53 -15.37 12.76
C GLU A 197 9.48 -13.91 12.32
N GLY A 198 8.47 -13.53 11.52
CA GLY A 198 8.19 -12.16 11.10
C GLY A 198 7.46 -11.35 12.16
N ASP A 199 6.63 -12.00 13.00
CA ASP A 199 5.90 -11.40 14.12
C ASP A 199 6.87 -10.87 15.20
N LEU A 200 7.09 -9.55 15.22
CA LEU A 200 8.05 -8.89 16.10
C LEU A 200 7.44 -8.54 17.45
N ASP A 201 6.16 -8.21 17.50
CA ASP A 201 5.49 -7.80 18.75
C ASP A 201 4.67 -8.91 19.43
N LYS A 202 4.59 -10.08 18.81
CA LYS A 202 3.98 -11.32 19.30
C LYS A 202 2.47 -11.23 19.43
N ASP A 203 1.82 -10.51 18.50
CA ASP A 203 0.37 -10.39 18.41
C ASP A 203 -0.32 -11.55 17.66
N GLY A 204 0.46 -12.49 17.10
CA GLY A 204 -0.07 -13.67 16.41
C GLY A 204 -0.32 -13.48 14.92
N GLN A 205 0.10 -12.35 14.34
CA GLN A 205 0.11 -12.10 12.91
C GLN A 205 1.43 -11.45 12.48
N THR A 206 1.60 -11.19 11.18
CA THR A 206 2.77 -10.46 10.70
C THR A 206 2.30 -9.34 9.79
N SER A 207 2.44 -8.12 10.28
CA SER A 207 2.13 -6.93 9.51
C SER A 207 3.14 -6.67 8.39
N ALA A 208 2.76 -5.84 7.42
CA ALA A 208 3.66 -5.39 6.36
C ALA A 208 4.88 -4.65 6.92
N LEU A 209 4.71 -3.89 8.02
CA LEU A 209 5.83 -3.23 8.71
C LEU A 209 6.78 -4.26 9.33
N GLU A 210 6.26 -5.26 10.03
CA GLU A 210 7.10 -6.27 10.67
C GLU A 210 7.85 -7.13 9.66
N ALA A 211 7.16 -7.54 8.59
CA ALA A 211 7.78 -8.24 7.47
C ALA A 211 8.89 -7.37 6.83
N PHE A 212 8.67 -6.08 6.67
CA PHE A 212 9.67 -5.13 6.19
C PHE A 212 10.89 -5.06 7.13
N LEU A 213 10.67 -4.88 8.43
CA LEU A 213 11.74 -4.75 9.42
C LEU A 213 12.55 -6.04 9.55
N MET A 214 11.88 -7.20 9.59
CA MET A 214 12.53 -8.50 9.64
C MET A 214 13.31 -8.80 8.35
N ALA A 215 12.72 -8.51 7.19
CA ALA A 215 13.41 -8.69 5.91
C ALA A 215 14.66 -7.81 5.80
N ALA A 216 14.55 -6.53 6.17
CA ALA A 216 15.69 -5.62 6.18
C ALA A 216 16.80 -6.07 7.14
N ARG A 217 16.43 -6.61 8.30
CA ARG A 217 17.39 -7.21 9.24
C ARG A 217 18.09 -8.43 8.63
N ARG A 218 17.35 -9.38 8.05
CA ARG A 218 17.92 -10.57 7.39
C ARG A 218 18.84 -10.20 6.22
N THR A 219 18.47 -9.17 5.45
CA THR A 219 19.33 -8.60 4.40
C THR A 219 20.65 -8.10 4.98
N ALA A 220 20.63 -7.30 6.05
CA ALA A 220 21.84 -6.79 6.68
C ALA A 220 22.71 -7.93 7.25
N GLU A 221 22.10 -8.93 7.89
CA GLU A 221 22.78 -10.13 8.39
C GLU A 221 23.43 -10.92 7.25
N PHE A 222 22.76 -11.06 6.09
CA PHE A 222 23.34 -11.71 4.91
C PHE A 222 24.64 -11.01 4.48
N TYR A 223 24.64 -9.68 4.29
CA TYR A 223 25.85 -8.97 3.85
C TYR A 223 26.97 -9.07 4.89
N SER A 224 26.63 -8.91 6.17
CA SER A 224 27.60 -9.01 7.27
C SER A 224 28.23 -10.40 7.36
N ASN A 225 27.42 -11.46 7.38
CA ASN A 225 27.88 -12.85 7.51
C ASN A 225 28.72 -13.32 6.31
N ASN A 226 28.53 -12.71 5.14
CA ASN A 226 29.29 -13.03 3.94
C ASN A 226 30.49 -12.09 3.70
N GLY A 227 30.79 -11.17 4.63
CA GLY A 227 31.89 -10.22 4.49
C GLY A 227 31.72 -9.28 3.29
N ARG A 228 30.48 -8.93 2.93
CA ARG A 228 30.14 -8.10 1.77
C ARG A 228 29.70 -6.71 2.20
N LEU A 229 29.99 -5.70 1.37
CA LEU A 229 29.39 -4.38 1.52
C LEU A 229 27.91 -4.44 1.15
N MET A 230 27.06 -3.81 1.97
CA MET A 230 25.62 -3.74 1.73
C MET A 230 25.34 -2.82 0.54
N THR A 231 24.67 -3.36 -0.48
CA THR A 231 24.40 -2.68 -1.76
C THR A 231 22.93 -2.31 -1.97
N GLU A 232 22.07 -2.62 -1.00
CA GLU A 232 20.63 -2.37 -1.02
C GLU A 232 20.21 -1.87 0.36
N HIS A 233 19.31 -0.89 0.44
CA HIS A 233 18.85 -0.32 1.70
C HIS A 233 17.35 -0.08 1.64
N ALA A 234 16.57 -0.94 2.27
CA ALA A 234 15.12 -0.90 2.14
C ALA A 234 14.50 0.34 2.79
N LEU A 235 13.38 0.81 2.23
CA LEU A 235 12.57 1.93 2.74
C LEU A 235 11.07 1.57 2.76
N VAL A 236 10.32 2.19 3.68
CA VAL A 236 8.85 2.11 3.75
C VAL A 236 8.25 3.52 3.62
N ASP A 237 7.27 3.70 2.74
CA ASP A 237 6.38 4.87 2.68
C ASP A 237 4.94 4.38 2.84
N ASP A 238 4.24 4.85 3.86
CA ASP A 238 2.83 4.50 4.07
C ASP A 238 1.92 5.70 4.33
N ASN A 239 2.50 6.91 4.29
CA ASN A 239 1.78 8.16 4.41
C ASN A 239 1.51 8.84 3.05
N GLY A 240 2.17 8.35 1.99
CA GLY A 240 1.94 8.77 0.60
C GLY A 240 2.68 10.05 0.20
N ASP A 241 3.67 10.49 0.97
CA ASP A 241 4.51 11.64 0.65
C ASP A 241 5.70 11.31 -0.28
N GLY A 242 5.91 10.02 -0.57
CA GLY A 242 6.97 9.52 -1.45
C GLY A 242 8.38 9.61 -0.86
N VAL A 243 8.51 9.86 0.45
CA VAL A 243 9.79 9.92 1.16
C VAL A 243 9.87 8.80 2.18
N GLY A 244 10.42 7.67 1.75
CA GLY A 244 10.46 6.48 2.58
C GLY A 244 11.34 6.60 3.83
N THR A 245 10.87 5.97 4.90
CA THR A 245 11.55 5.81 6.18
C THR A 245 12.42 4.53 6.17
N PRO A 246 13.70 4.60 6.58
CA PRO A 246 14.56 3.43 6.70
C PRO A 246 14.28 2.61 7.99
N PRO A 247 14.65 1.31 8.02
CA PRO A 247 14.36 0.42 9.14
C PRO A 247 15.03 0.83 10.47
N ASP A 248 16.16 1.56 10.41
CA ASP A 248 16.88 2.02 11.61
C ASP A 248 16.18 3.17 12.36
N PHE A 249 15.04 3.65 11.85
CA PHE A 249 14.17 4.59 12.54
C PHE A 249 13.26 3.90 13.55
N PHE A 250 13.14 2.57 13.50
CA PHE A 250 12.26 1.80 14.36
C PHE A 250 13.02 1.09 15.48
N LYS A 251 12.38 0.96 16.64
CA LYS A 251 12.80 0.10 17.75
C LYS A 251 11.66 -0.88 18.04
N GLY A 252 11.83 -2.12 17.60
CA GLY A 252 10.67 -3.01 17.40
C GLY A 252 9.79 -2.43 16.30
N VAL A 253 8.47 -2.43 16.49
CA VAL A 253 7.49 -1.82 15.55
C VAL A 253 7.28 -0.31 15.76
N ARG A 254 7.95 0.30 16.74
CA ARG A 254 7.72 1.71 17.09
C ARG A 254 8.76 2.64 16.46
N ALA A 255 8.31 3.73 15.87
CA ALA A 255 9.17 4.83 15.45
C ALA A 255 9.91 5.42 16.68
N ALA A 256 11.25 5.40 16.63
CA ALA A 256 12.14 5.87 17.69
C ALA A 256 12.96 7.11 17.29
N LYS A 257 13.04 7.41 16.00
CA LYS A 257 13.66 8.63 15.45
C LYS A 257 12.58 9.56 14.91
N LYS A 258 12.92 10.84 14.76
CA LYS A 258 12.06 11.82 14.05
C LYS A 258 12.55 11.94 12.61
N ALA A 259 11.63 12.03 11.65
CA ALA A 259 11.97 12.36 10.28
C ALA A 259 12.58 13.77 10.18
N ALA A 260 13.34 14.03 9.11
CA ALA A 260 13.86 15.36 8.86
C ALA A 260 12.73 16.34 8.57
N GLY A 261 12.69 17.47 9.30
CA GLY A 261 11.62 18.47 9.20
C GLY A 261 10.35 18.07 9.98
N SER A 262 9.21 18.65 9.60
CA SER A 262 7.90 18.37 10.22
C SER A 262 7.17 17.15 9.63
N LYS A 263 7.89 16.26 8.94
CA LYS A 263 7.30 15.07 8.31
C LYS A 263 7.03 13.99 9.35
N ALA A 264 5.93 13.27 9.17
CA ALA A 264 5.64 12.09 9.98
C ALA A 264 6.60 10.95 9.60
N VAL A 265 6.87 10.06 10.55
CA VAL A 265 7.59 8.82 10.27
C VAL A 265 6.58 7.79 9.79
N ASP A 266 6.93 7.04 8.76
CA ASP A 266 6.08 5.97 8.23
C ASP A 266 5.95 4.81 9.22
N GLY A 267 5.03 3.89 8.92
CA GLY A 267 4.90 2.57 9.54
C GLY A 267 3.57 2.36 10.24
N SER A 268 2.82 3.42 10.57
CA SER A 268 1.54 3.28 11.27
C SER A 268 0.51 2.53 10.44
N ARG A 269 0.43 2.80 9.13
CA ARG A 269 -0.49 2.10 8.24
C ARG A 269 0.04 0.72 7.85
N ALA A 270 1.34 0.59 7.64
CA ALA A 270 1.99 -0.69 7.33
C ALA A 270 1.86 -1.71 8.49
N LEU A 271 1.78 -1.24 9.74
CA LEU A 271 1.58 -2.08 10.92
C LEU A 271 0.15 -2.68 10.98
N GLN A 272 -0.86 -2.03 10.39
CA GLN A 272 -2.25 -2.51 10.45
C GLN A 272 -2.60 -3.59 9.42
N ILE A 273 -1.75 -3.77 8.40
CA ILE A 273 -2.05 -4.62 7.26
C ILE A 273 -1.22 -5.90 7.37
N ALA A 274 -1.88 -7.01 7.68
CA ALA A 274 -1.33 -8.36 7.61
C ALA A 274 -2.06 -9.16 6.53
N LEU A 275 -1.34 -9.93 5.72
CA LEU A 275 -1.97 -10.79 4.70
C LEU A 275 -2.73 -11.95 5.36
N LEU A 276 -2.16 -12.50 6.44
CA LEU A 276 -2.78 -13.47 7.31
C LEU A 276 -3.13 -12.79 8.64
N PRO A 277 -4.39 -12.41 8.86
CA PRO A 277 -4.79 -11.81 10.14
C PRO A 277 -4.78 -12.85 11.26
N VAL A 278 -4.66 -12.36 12.49
CA VAL A 278 -4.77 -13.16 13.72
C VAL A 278 -6.09 -13.94 13.74
N GLU A 279 -6.08 -15.11 14.38
CA GLU A 279 -7.22 -16.05 14.36
C GLU A 279 -8.55 -15.40 14.78
N SER A 280 -8.54 -14.55 15.81
CA SER A 280 -9.74 -13.85 16.30
C SER A 280 -10.37 -12.91 15.27
N GLU A 281 -9.61 -12.46 14.27
CA GLU A 281 -10.07 -11.56 13.22
C GLU A 281 -10.30 -12.28 11.88
N ARG A 282 -10.04 -13.59 11.82
CA ARG A 282 -10.27 -14.34 10.59
C ARG A 282 -11.76 -14.36 10.27
N GLY A 283 -12.08 -13.91 9.06
CA GLY A 283 -13.47 -13.75 8.61
C GLY A 283 -14.14 -12.45 9.04
N ALA A 284 -13.45 -11.53 9.72
CA ALA A 284 -13.98 -10.22 10.04
C ALA A 284 -14.46 -9.49 8.76
N PRO A 285 -15.69 -8.94 8.74
CA PRO A 285 -16.21 -8.22 7.59
C PRO A 285 -15.32 -7.03 7.21
N LEU A 286 -15.29 -6.67 5.91
CA LEU A 286 -14.50 -5.53 5.44
C LEU A 286 -14.83 -4.23 6.18
N ALA A 287 -16.13 -3.96 6.40
CA ALA A 287 -16.57 -2.77 7.13
C ALA A 287 -16.11 -2.76 8.59
N TRP A 288 -15.95 -3.93 9.21
CA TRP A 288 -15.41 -4.05 10.57
C TRP A 288 -13.91 -3.69 10.57
N ARG A 289 -13.13 -4.26 9.63
CA ARG A 289 -11.70 -3.97 9.48
C ARG A 289 -11.44 -2.49 9.22
N GLN A 290 -12.24 -1.86 8.35
CA GLN A 290 -12.14 -0.42 8.08
C GLN A 290 -12.39 0.44 9.32
N LYS A 291 -13.35 0.07 10.17
CA LYS A 291 -13.61 0.77 11.44
C LYS A 291 -12.44 0.58 12.41
N ARG A 292 -11.92 -0.64 12.56
CA ARG A 292 -10.77 -0.93 13.41
C ARG A 292 -9.57 -0.09 12.99
N ASP A 293 -9.22 -0.14 11.72
CA ASP A 293 -8.11 0.61 11.14
C ASP A 293 -8.23 2.11 11.42
N ALA A 294 -9.43 2.68 11.24
CA ALA A 294 -9.68 4.10 11.48
C ALA A 294 -9.55 4.50 12.95
N LEU A 295 -9.95 3.62 13.88
CA LEU A 295 -9.83 3.87 15.32
C LEU A 295 -8.39 3.74 15.80
N GLU A 296 -7.66 2.73 15.35
CA GLU A 296 -6.24 2.55 15.65
C GLU A 296 -5.39 3.72 15.12
N MET A 297 -5.69 4.23 13.92
CA MET A 297 -5.03 5.43 13.40
C MET A 297 -5.32 6.66 14.26
N GLN A 298 -6.51 6.79 14.84
CA GLN A 298 -6.81 7.86 15.81
C GLN A 298 -5.98 7.71 17.10
N VAL A 299 -5.77 6.46 17.57
CA VAL A 299 -4.88 6.19 18.71
C VAL A 299 -3.46 6.65 18.40
N GLU A 300 -2.92 6.32 17.22
CA GLU A 300 -1.57 6.76 16.82
C GLU A 300 -1.46 8.28 16.69
N GLN A 301 -2.47 8.95 16.12
CA GLN A 301 -2.52 10.41 16.05
C GLN A 301 -2.58 11.06 17.44
N LEU A 302 -3.30 10.47 18.39
CA LEU A 302 -3.32 10.93 19.78
C LEU A 302 -1.94 10.76 20.43
N ARG A 303 -1.32 9.58 20.26
CA ARG A 303 0.03 9.30 20.78
C ARG A 303 1.05 10.33 20.27
N GLY A 304 1.01 10.67 18.98
CA GLY A 304 1.89 11.69 18.40
C GLY A 304 1.70 13.10 18.97
N ARG A 305 0.51 13.42 19.50
CA ARG A 305 0.18 14.71 20.13
C ARG A 305 0.34 14.72 21.65
N LYS A 306 0.73 13.59 22.26
CA LYS A 306 0.81 13.45 23.72
C LYS A 306 1.69 14.51 24.40
N GLU A 307 2.80 14.90 23.77
CA GLU A 307 3.73 15.89 24.33
C GLU A 307 3.21 17.33 24.22
N THR A 308 2.30 17.60 23.29
CA THR A 308 1.79 18.95 22.98
C THR A 308 0.37 19.20 23.50
N MET A 309 -0.28 18.16 24.04
CA MET A 309 -1.67 18.18 24.50
C MET A 309 -1.78 18.25 26.02
N GLU A 310 -2.84 18.90 26.52
CA GLU A 310 -3.16 18.94 27.95
C GLU A 310 -3.48 17.52 28.45
N ARG A 311 -2.92 17.14 29.60
CA ARG A 311 -2.86 15.72 30.01
C ARG A 311 -4.26 15.14 30.27
N ALA A 312 -5.17 15.88 30.90
CA ALA A 312 -6.51 15.38 31.17
C ALA A 312 -7.30 15.22 29.86
N LEU A 313 -7.15 16.18 28.94
CA LEU A 313 -7.76 16.11 27.62
C LEU A 313 -7.23 14.93 26.79
N TYR A 314 -5.91 14.69 26.79
CA TYR A 314 -5.30 13.53 26.12
C TYR A 314 -5.89 12.21 26.58
N TYR A 315 -5.96 11.98 27.90
CA TYR A 315 -6.51 10.72 28.43
C TYR A 315 -8.00 10.59 28.16
N LYS A 316 -8.75 11.69 28.20
CA LYS A 316 -10.18 11.70 27.86
C LYS A 316 -10.42 11.30 26.40
N GLU A 317 -9.70 11.89 25.45
CA GLU A 317 -9.84 11.54 24.02
C GLU A 317 -9.36 10.11 23.75
N LEU A 318 -8.26 9.70 24.37
CA LEU A 318 -7.75 8.33 24.24
C LEU A 318 -8.74 7.29 24.78
N GLU A 319 -9.32 7.52 25.95
CA GLU A 319 -10.33 6.64 26.54
C GLU A 319 -11.53 6.46 25.62
N GLN A 320 -12.02 7.55 25.01
CA GLN A 320 -13.14 7.49 24.06
C GLN A 320 -12.85 6.56 22.87
N VAL A 321 -11.67 6.66 22.27
CA VAL A 321 -11.27 5.80 21.14
C VAL A 321 -11.07 4.36 21.57
N LEU A 322 -10.44 4.12 22.73
CA LEU A 322 -10.22 2.77 23.27
C LEU A 322 -11.52 2.05 23.62
N VAL A 323 -12.51 2.77 24.18
CA VAL A 323 -13.85 2.21 24.44
C VAL A 323 -14.56 1.85 23.14
N GLN A 324 -14.43 2.68 22.09
CA GLN A 324 -14.98 2.34 20.77
C GLN A 324 -14.33 1.10 20.16
N LEU A 325 -13.00 0.96 20.28
CA LEU A 325 -12.29 -0.26 19.88
C LEU A 325 -12.80 -1.48 20.65
N SER A 326 -12.91 -1.36 21.98
CA SER A 326 -13.42 -2.45 22.82
C SER A 326 -14.82 -2.90 22.40
N HIS A 327 -15.73 -1.96 22.14
CA HIS A 327 -17.07 -2.29 21.63
C HIS A 327 -17.02 -2.95 20.26
N LEU A 328 -16.14 -2.48 19.36
CA LEU A 328 -15.98 -3.05 18.03
C LEU A 328 -15.50 -4.51 18.09
N TYR A 329 -14.52 -4.83 18.94
CA TYR A 329 -14.05 -6.22 19.13
C TYR A 329 -15.11 -7.12 19.76
N ALA A 330 -15.97 -6.59 20.63
CA ALA A 330 -17.11 -7.33 21.19
C ALA A 330 -18.18 -7.71 20.14
N GLU A 331 -18.15 -7.13 18.93
CA GLU A 331 -19.02 -7.53 17.82
C GLU A 331 -18.57 -8.83 17.13
N LEU A 332 -17.30 -9.23 17.29
CA LEU A 332 -16.79 -10.48 16.73
C LEU A 332 -17.23 -11.67 17.59
N PRO A 333 -17.61 -12.81 16.98
CA PRO A 333 -17.92 -14.00 17.73
C PRO A 333 -16.66 -14.51 18.45
N GLU A 334 -16.79 -14.83 19.74
CA GLU A 334 -15.73 -15.49 20.52
C GLU A 334 -15.30 -16.80 19.81
N PRO A 335 -13.99 -17.06 19.66
CA PRO A 335 -13.52 -18.31 19.09
C PRO A 335 -14.05 -19.49 19.92
N SER A 336 -14.47 -20.57 19.26
CA SER A 336 -15.13 -21.67 19.97
C SER A 336 -14.16 -22.33 20.97
N PRO A 337 -14.59 -22.68 22.20
CA PRO A 337 -13.71 -23.31 23.20
C PRO A 337 -13.11 -24.67 22.80
N ARG A 338 -13.48 -25.22 21.63
CA ARG A 338 -12.97 -26.50 21.13
C ARG A 338 -11.64 -26.38 20.39
N GLU A 339 -11.25 -25.19 19.96
CA GLU A 339 -9.97 -24.97 19.25
C GLU A 339 -8.83 -24.59 20.21
N ALA A 340 -9.14 -24.04 21.39
CA ALA A 340 -8.16 -23.68 22.43
C ALA A 340 -7.48 -24.87 23.14
N ARG A 341 -7.76 -26.13 22.75
CA ARG A 341 -7.19 -27.34 23.37
C ARG A 341 -6.36 -28.20 22.42
N ALA A 342 -6.04 -27.71 21.23
CA ALA A 342 -5.30 -28.46 20.21
C ALA A 342 -3.85 -28.00 20.00
N GLU A 343 -3.31 -27.11 20.84
CA GLU A 343 -1.89 -26.72 20.83
C GLU A 343 -1.11 -27.35 21.99
#